data_AF-A0A849QK57-F1
#
_entry.id   AF-A0A849QK57-F1
#
_cell.length_a   1.000
_cell.length_b   1.000
_cell.length_c   1.000
_cell.angle_alpha   90.00
_cell.angle_beta   90.00
_cell.angle_gamma   90.00
#
_symmetry.space_group_name_H-M   'P 1'
#
loop_
_entity.id
_entity.type
_entity.pdbx_description
1 polymer ?
#
loop_
_entity_poly.entity_id
_entity_poly.type
_entity_poly.pdbx_seq_one_letter_code
_entity_poly.pdbx_strand_id
1 'polypeptide(L)'
;MDNDAFNLILQQKPARVLLAVSREGGTYASVISREIESTFSHTTNILGKLEEQGIVMFEQDGSDNRVKRVELTQKGEATAALVEELSAVLDGKKTGNKGTTGNKTKKAASRKDALDFGEKLEMIKARIELISGEELEGRGRISQDDYVRIGRRLGPYRRELRKIMESGGKGDVKKARGLDGEIENMFGERERLRG
;
A
#
# COMPACT_ATOMS: atom_id res chain seq x y z
N MET A 1 20.75 6.32 -21.64
CA MET A 1 19.86 6.19 -20.47
C MET A 1 19.21 4.83 -20.64
N ASP A 2 19.81 3.80 -20.03
CA ASP A 2 19.29 2.43 -20.17
C ASP A 2 17.93 2.36 -19.49
N ASN A 3 16.91 2.05 -20.28
CA ASN A 3 15.51 2.14 -19.88
C ASN A 3 15.06 0.81 -19.24
N ASP A 4 15.91 0.22 -18.41
CA ASP A 4 15.78 -1.16 -17.94
C ASP A 4 14.52 -1.37 -17.10
N ALA A 5 14.19 -0.44 -16.20
CA ALA A 5 12.94 -0.45 -15.45
C ALA A 5 11.70 -0.36 -16.36
N PHE A 6 11.75 0.50 -17.38
CA PHE A 6 10.64 0.70 -18.32
C PHE A 6 10.41 -0.57 -19.15
N ASN A 7 11.49 -1.10 -19.74
CA ASN A 7 11.45 -2.34 -20.51
C ASN A 7 10.97 -3.53 -19.67
N LEU A 8 11.39 -3.60 -18.40
CA LEU A 8 10.94 -4.63 -17.47
C LEU A 8 9.44 -4.54 -17.21
N ILE A 9 8.92 -3.34 -16.90
CA ILE A 9 7.49 -3.14 -16.56
C ILE A 9 6.57 -3.41 -17.75
N LEU A 10 6.99 -3.12 -18.98
CA LEU A 10 6.17 -3.41 -20.16
C LEU A 10 6.03 -4.91 -20.46
N GLN A 11 6.78 -5.77 -19.79
CA GLN A 11 6.59 -7.21 -19.89
C GLN A 11 5.38 -7.67 -19.05
N GLN A 12 4.61 -8.62 -19.59
CA GLN A 12 3.37 -9.09 -18.99
C GLN A 12 3.51 -9.58 -17.53
N LYS A 13 4.52 -10.40 -17.23
CA LYS A 13 4.70 -10.98 -15.88
C LYS A 13 5.19 -9.95 -14.85
N PRO A 14 6.22 -9.13 -15.12
CA PRO A 14 6.58 -8.03 -14.21
C PRO A 14 5.46 -7.02 -13.95
N ALA A 15 4.69 -6.63 -14.99
CA ALA A 15 3.52 -5.78 -14.79
C ALA A 15 2.50 -6.42 -13.83
N ARG A 16 2.21 -7.72 -14.02
CA ARG A 16 1.32 -8.47 -13.14
C ARG A 16 1.84 -8.59 -11.71
N VAL A 17 3.14 -8.83 -11.53
CA VAL A 17 3.78 -8.84 -10.20
C VAL A 17 3.61 -7.49 -9.51
N LEU A 18 3.90 -6.40 -10.21
CA LEU A 18 3.77 -5.04 -9.68
C LEU A 18 2.33 -4.77 -9.18
N LEU A 19 1.32 -5.09 -10.00
CA LEU A 19 -0.09 -4.90 -9.64
C LEU A 19 -0.54 -5.85 -8.51
N ALA A 20 -0.08 -7.10 -8.51
CA ALA A 20 -0.39 -8.06 -7.44
C ALA A 20 0.14 -7.58 -6.08
N VAL A 21 1.41 -7.13 -6.02
CA VAL A 21 1.99 -6.57 -4.79
C VAL A 21 1.25 -5.32 -4.33
N SER A 22 0.83 -4.48 -5.28
CA SER A 22 0.05 -3.26 -5.01
C SER A 22 -1.29 -3.57 -4.32
N ARG A 23 -2.00 -4.59 -4.80
CA ARG A 23 -3.33 -4.99 -4.29
C ARG A 23 -3.24 -5.67 -2.92
N GLU A 24 -2.27 -6.54 -2.74
CA GLU A 24 -2.15 -7.39 -1.54
C GLU A 24 -1.60 -6.66 -0.31
N GLY A 25 -0.94 -5.50 -0.47
CA GLY A 25 -0.51 -4.67 0.66
C GLY A 25 0.59 -5.32 1.53
N GLY A 26 1.73 -5.62 0.89
CA GLY A 26 2.82 -6.37 1.50
C GLY A 26 2.49 -7.86 1.59
N THR A 27 3.20 -8.71 0.86
CA THR A 27 2.82 -10.14 0.77
C THR A 27 4.02 -11.06 0.54
N TYR A 28 3.78 -12.36 0.54
CA TYR A 28 4.82 -13.37 0.30
C TYR A 28 4.97 -13.65 -1.19
N ALA A 29 6.20 -13.94 -1.64
CA ALA A 29 6.47 -14.33 -3.03
C ALA A 29 5.66 -15.56 -3.48
N SER A 30 5.30 -16.45 -2.56
CA SER A 30 4.43 -17.60 -2.83
C SER A 30 3.01 -17.18 -3.21
N VAL A 31 2.43 -16.19 -2.53
CA VAL A 31 1.10 -15.64 -2.84
C VAL A 31 1.11 -15.01 -4.23
N ILE A 32 2.11 -14.17 -4.49
CA ILE A 32 2.31 -13.51 -5.79
C ILE A 32 2.43 -14.56 -6.91
N SER A 33 3.23 -15.60 -6.70
CA SER A 33 3.46 -16.65 -7.71
C SER A 33 2.18 -17.37 -8.11
N ARG A 34 1.27 -17.58 -7.15
CA ARG A 34 -0.03 -18.18 -7.38
C ARG A 34 -0.95 -17.22 -8.15
N GLU A 35 -0.96 -15.95 -7.79
CA GLU A 35 -1.82 -14.94 -8.42
C GLU A 35 -1.44 -14.69 -9.89
N ILE A 36 -0.15 -14.68 -10.21
CA ILE A 36 0.32 -14.45 -11.59
C ILE A 36 0.43 -15.74 -12.42
N GLU A 37 0.03 -16.88 -11.87
CA GLU A 37 0.14 -18.22 -12.50
C GLU A 37 1.58 -18.54 -12.96
N SER A 38 2.56 -18.37 -12.07
CA SER A 38 3.98 -18.61 -12.39
C SER A 38 4.67 -19.46 -11.32
N THR A 39 5.82 -20.04 -11.67
CA THR A 39 6.64 -20.77 -10.70
C THR A 39 7.22 -19.81 -9.66
N PHE A 40 7.45 -20.33 -8.44
CA PHE A 40 8.06 -19.56 -7.35
C PHE A 40 9.41 -18.97 -7.78
N SER A 41 10.31 -19.79 -8.34
CA SER A 41 11.63 -19.34 -8.80
C SER A 41 11.57 -18.25 -9.87
N HIS A 42 10.60 -18.34 -10.79
CA HIS A 42 10.44 -17.29 -11.79
C HIS A 42 9.92 -15.99 -11.17
N THR A 43 9.00 -16.10 -10.21
CA THR A 43 8.45 -14.96 -9.48
C THR A 43 9.53 -14.26 -8.66
N THR A 44 10.35 -15.01 -7.92
CA THR A 44 11.47 -14.44 -7.14
C THR A 44 12.51 -13.77 -8.04
N ASN A 45 12.78 -14.31 -9.23
CA ASN A 45 13.68 -13.67 -10.18
C ASN A 45 13.14 -12.33 -10.69
N ILE A 46 11.83 -12.24 -10.95
CA ILE A 46 11.19 -10.97 -11.32
C ILE A 46 11.26 -9.97 -10.16
N LEU A 47 10.95 -10.43 -8.95
CA LEU A 47 11.00 -9.59 -7.75
C LEU A 47 12.41 -9.05 -7.48
N GLY A 48 13.45 -9.86 -7.65
CA GLY A 48 14.84 -9.40 -7.54
C GLY A 48 15.17 -8.30 -8.55
N LYS A 49 14.76 -8.46 -9.81
CA LYS A 49 14.91 -7.39 -10.82
C LYS A 49 14.14 -6.12 -10.44
N LEU A 50 12.92 -6.25 -9.92
CA LEU A 50 12.15 -5.09 -9.46
C LEU A 50 12.81 -4.41 -8.25
N GLU A 51 13.44 -5.18 -7.35
CA GLU A 51 14.21 -4.65 -6.22
C GLU A 51 15.46 -3.89 -6.69
N GLU A 52 16.21 -4.45 -7.64
CA GLU A 52 17.37 -3.77 -8.26
C GLU A 52 16.98 -2.42 -8.89
N GLN A 53 15.76 -2.32 -9.41
CA GLN A 53 15.20 -1.08 -9.96
C GLN A 53 14.58 -0.16 -8.89
N GLY A 54 14.61 -0.54 -7.62
CA GLY A 54 14.04 0.19 -6.48
C GLY A 54 12.51 0.30 -6.52
N ILE A 55 11.83 -0.66 -7.15
CA ILE A 55 10.37 -0.71 -7.28
C ILE A 55 9.75 -1.46 -6.10
N VAL A 56 10.37 -2.55 -5.67
CA VAL A 56 9.97 -3.32 -4.49
C VAL A 56 11.08 -3.31 -3.43
N MET A 57 10.72 -3.64 -2.20
CA MET A 57 11.66 -3.95 -1.13
C MET A 57 11.25 -5.25 -0.43
N PHE A 58 12.23 -5.99 0.08
CA PHE A 58 11.97 -7.15 0.93
C PHE A 58 12.16 -6.79 2.40
N GLU A 59 11.15 -7.10 3.23
CA GLU A 59 11.26 -6.99 4.68
C GLU A 59 12.01 -8.23 5.22
N GLN A 60 13.18 -7.99 5.82
CA GLN A 60 13.97 -9.01 6.53
C GLN A 60 13.80 -8.82 8.05
N ASP A 61 13.56 -9.91 8.78
CA ASP A 61 13.58 -9.88 10.24
C ASP A 61 15.03 -10.07 10.71
N GLY A 62 15.48 -9.27 11.68
CA GLY A 62 16.83 -9.34 12.25
C GLY A 62 17.15 -10.64 13.03
N SER A 63 16.24 -11.62 13.01
CA SER A 63 16.35 -12.88 13.75
C SER A 63 16.29 -14.15 12.89
N ASP A 64 15.89 -14.06 11.61
CA ASP A 64 15.87 -15.19 10.66
C ASP A 64 16.15 -14.67 9.24
N ASN A 65 17.08 -15.30 8.52
CA ASN A 65 17.51 -14.90 7.16
C ASN A 65 16.45 -15.20 6.07
N ARG A 66 15.19 -15.40 6.45
CA ARG A 66 14.08 -15.68 5.56
C ARG A 66 13.30 -14.41 5.28
N VAL A 67 13.19 -14.07 4.00
CA VAL A 67 12.35 -12.97 3.49
C VAL A 67 10.92 -13.16 4.00
N LYS A 68 10.42 -12.20 4.79
CA LYS A 68 9.06 -12.24 5.29
C LYS A 68 8.09 -11.69 4.27
N ARG A 69 8.35 -10.52 3.69
CA ARG A 69 7.36 -9.85 2.84
C ARG A 69 8.01 -9.03 1.73
N VAL A 70 7.28 -8.89 0.64
CA VAL A 70 7.56 -8.02 -0.50
C VAL A 70 6.60 -6.85 -0.44
N GLU A 71 7.12 -5.64 -0.46
CA GLU A 71 6.34 -4.40 -0.45
C GLU A 71 6.77 -3.49 -1.60
N LEU A 72 5.85 -2.62 -2.05
CA LEU A 72 6.21 -1.57 -3.00
C LEU A 72 7.00 -0.47 -2.27
N THR A 73 8.04 0.04 -2.93
CA THR A 73 8.61 1.33 -2.54
C THR A 73 7.66 2.44 -2.96
N GLN A 74 7.92 3.68 -2.52
CA GLN A 74 7.18 4.84 -3.02
C GLN A 74 7.25 4.97 -4.55
N LYS A 75 8.41 4.68 -5.15
CA LYS A 75 8.56 4.63 -6.61
C LYS A 75 7.68 3.55 -7.20
N GLY A 76 7.62 2.37 -6.57
CA GLY A 76 6.76 1.26 -6.99
C GLY A 76 5.27 1.58 -6.93
N GLU A 77 4.78 2.23 -5.87
CA GLU A 77 3.38 2.62 -5.75
C GLU A 77 2.96 3.59 -6.86
N ALA A 78 3.75 4.64 -7.11
CA ALA A 78 3.50 5.58 -8.20
C ALA A 78 3.50 4.89 -9.57
N THR A 79 4.41 3.92 -9.74
CA THR A 79 4.52 3.16 -10.99
C THR A 79 3.33 2.21 -11.18
N ALA A 80 2.88 1.54 -10.12
CA ALA A 80 1.71 0.66 -10.16
C ALA A 80 0.44 1.42 -10.56
N ALA A 81 0.24 2.63 -10.00
CA ALA A 81 -0.88 3.50 -10.35
C ALA A 81 -0.90 3.86 -11.84
N LEU A 82 0.26 4.24 -12.41
CA LEU A 82 0.38 4.55 -13.84
C LEU A 82 0.14 3.33 -14.73
N VAL A 83 0.61 2.15 -14.31
CA VAL A 83 0.39 0.89 -15.05
C VAL A 83 -1.08 0.48 -15.00
N GLU A 84 -1.77 0.71 -13.89
CA GLU A 84 -3.19 0.44 -13.75
C GLU A 84 -4.03 1.37 -14.62
N GLU A 85 -3.70 2.67 -14.66
CA GLU A 85 -4.33 3.64 -15.56
C GLU A 85 -4.08 3.27 -17.03
N LEU A 86 -2.84 2.95 -17.40
CA LEU A 86 -2.50 2.50 -18.74
C LEU A 86 -3.31 1.26 -19.12
N SER A 87 -3.44 0.28 -18.22
CA SER A 87 -4.22 -0.93 -18.45
C SER A 87 -5.70 -0.61 -18.68
N ALA A 88 -6.28 0.32 -17.90
CA ALA A 88 -7.66 0.75 -18.07
C ALA A 88 -7.90 1.44 -19.42
N VAL A 89 -6.97 2.29 -19.86
CA VAL A 89 -7.02 2.95 -21.18
C VAL A 89 -6.96 1.92 -22.31
N LEU A 90 -6.04 0.95 -22.22
CA LEU A 90 -5.90 -0.10 -23.23
C LEU A 90 -7.13 -1.03 -23.28
N ASP A 91 -7.77 -1.27 -22.15
CA ASP A 91 -9.03 -2.03 -22.05
C ASP A 91 -10.27 -1.25 -22.57
N GLY A 92 -10.12 0.02 -22.96
CA GLY A 92 -11.22 0.86 -23.40
C GLY A 92 -12.19 1.27 -22.28
N LYS A 93 -11.80 1.09 -21.02
CA LYS A 93 -12.59 1.56 -19.87
C LYS A 93 -12.47 3.08 -19.82
N LYS A 94 -13.61 3.79 -19.75
CA LYS A 94 -13.59 5.24 -19.52
C LYS A 94 -12.92 5.48 -18.17
N THR A 95 -11.73 6.07 -18.18
CA THR A 95 -11.11 6.63 -16.98
C THR A 95 -12.05 7.74 -16.49
N GLY A 96 -12.89 7.41 -15.51
CA GLY A 96 -13.77 8.37 -14.89
C GLY A 96 -12.89 9.48 -14.33
N ASN A 97 -13.07 10.68 -14.88
CA ASN A 97 -12.36 11.90 -14.49
C ASN A 97 -12.60 12.19 -13.00
N LYS A 98 -11.82 11.56 -12.11
CA LYS A 98 -11.47 12.14 -10.82
C LYS A 98 -10.36 13.12 -11.11
N GLY A 99 -10.75 14.28 -11.65
CA GLY A 99 -9.87 15.43 -11.64
C GLY A 99 -9.58 15.77 -10.18
N THR A 100 -8.29 15.81 -9.85
CA THR A 100 -7.81 16.77 -8.85
C THR A 100 -6.87 17.73 -9.56
N THR A 101 -7.41 18.92 -9.78
CA THR A 101 -6.76 20.20 -10.02
C THR A 101 -5.32 20.29 -9.52
N GLY A 102 -4.40 20.67 -10.40
CA GLY A 102 -3.01 20.92 -10.01
C GLY A 102 -2.16 21.67 -11.02
N ASN A 103 -2.73 22.56 -11.82
CA ASN A 103 -1.92 23.50 -12.60
C ASN A 103 -1.19 24.46 -11.64
N LYS A 104 0.11 24.22 -11.37
CA LYS A 104 1.06 25.27 -10.99
C LYS A 104 2.39 25.06 -11.72
N THR A 105 2.47 25.77 -12.84
CA THR A 105 3.67 26.38 -13.40
C THR A 105 4.85 26.51 -12.43
N LYS A 106 6.00 26.01 -12.88
CA LYS A 106 7.37 26.54 -12.68
C LYS A 106 7.44 27.74 -11.72
N LYS A 107 7.88 27.50 -10.48
CA LYS A 107 8.82 28.41 -9.80
C LYS A 107 9.44 27.75 -8.57
N ALA A 108 10.77 27.82 -8.53
CA ALA A 108 11.63 27.73 -7.36
C ALA A 108 11.72 26.37 -6.65
N ALA A 109 12.71 25.61 -7.10
CA ALA A 109 13.64 24.86 -6.26
C ALA A 109 13.67 25.33 -4.78
N SER A 110 13.03 24.56 -3.89
CA SER A 110 13.25 24.48 -2.44
C SER A 110 12.06 23.72 -1.84
N ARG A 111 12.29 22.73 -0.95
CA ARG A 111 11.32 21.77 -0.34
C ARG A 111 11.15 20.42 -1.05
N LYS A 112 12.25 19.69 -1.26
CA LYS A 112 12.21 18.33 -1.82
C LYS A 112 12.02 17.21 -0.77
N ASP A 113 11.89 17.52 0.52
CA ASP A 113 11.84 16.51 1.60
C ASP A 113 10.53 16.49 2.41
N ALA A 114 9.48 17.19 1.97
CA ALA A 114 8.16 17.10 2.58
C ALA A 114 7.24 16.33 1.63
N LEU A 115 7.31 15.01 1.71
CA LEU A 115 6.29 14.11 1.18
C LEU A 115 4.92 14.59 1.66
N ASP A 116 3.98 14.80 0.74
CA ASP A 116 2.66 15.32 1.07
C ASP A 116 1.94 14.35 2.01
N PHE A 117 2.01 14.67 3.30
CA PHE A 117 1.35 13.90 4.36
C PHE A 117 -0.15 13.80 4.10
N GLY A 118 -0.74 14.78 3.41
CA GLY A 118 -2.14 14.80 3.02
C GLY A 118 -2.53 13.62 2.13
N GLU A 119 -1.77 13.36 1.06
CA GLU A 119 -2.03 12.25 0.14
C GLU A 119 -1.89 10.89 0.84
N LYS A 120 -0.86 10.72 1.67
CA LYS A 120 -0.67 9.51 2.47
C LYS A 120 -1.83 9.27 3.44
N LEU A 121 -2.34 10.34 4.07
CA LEU A 121 -3.46 10.28 4.98
C LEU A 121 -4.76 9.83 4.31
N GLU A 122 -5.04 10.34 3.11
CA GLU A 122 -6.21 9.91 2.34
C GLU A 122 -6.07 8.45 1.87
N MET A 123 -4.87 8.01 1.49
CA MET A 123 -4.61 6.60 1.17
C MET A 123 -4.79 5.66 2.37
N ILE A 124 -4.25 6.04 3.53
CA ILE A 124 -4.40 5.29 4.77
C ILE A 124 -5.88 5.18 5.14
N LYS A 125 -6.62 6.29 5.04
CA LYS A 125 -8.07 6.31 5.28
C LYS A 125 -8.83 5.37 4.36
N ALA A 126 -8.57 5.44 3.04
CA ALA A 126 -9.24 4.58 2.07
C ALA A 126 -8.96 3.09 2.31
N ARG A 127 -7.73 2.73 2.70
CA ARG A 127 -7.35 1.35 3.05
C ARG A 127 -8.03 0.89 4.34
N ILE A 128 -8.15 1.76 5.35
CA ILE A 128 -8.89 1.48 6.60
C ILE A 128 -10.37 1.23 6.29
N GLU A 129 -11.00 2.07 5.47
CA GLU A 129 -12.41 1.92 5.06
C GLU A 129 -12.66 0.63 4.26
N LEU A 130 -11.71 0.21 3.43
CA LEU A 130 -11.83 -1.03 2.65
C LEU A 130 -11.68 -2.27 3.54
N ILE A 131 -10.71 -2.27 4.45
CA ILE A 131 -10.51 -3.36 5.42
C ILE A 131 -11.71 -3.48 6.37
N SER A 132 -12.28 -2.34 6.80
CA SER A 132 -13.45 -2.33 7.66
C SER A 132 -14.72 -2.75 6.89
N GLY A 133 -14.89 -2.31 5.65
CA GLY A 133 -16.02 -2.70 4.80
C GLY A 133 -16.03 -4.20 4.46
N GLU A 134 -14.87 -4.77 4.09
CA GLU A 134 -14.73 -6.20 3.77
C GLU A 134 -15.04 -7.14 4.95
N GLU A 135 -14.75 -6.72 6.18
CA GLU A 135 -14.84 -7.59 7.36
C GLU A 135 -16.04 -7.29 8.29
N LEU A 136 -16.74 -6.15 8.12
CA LEU A 136 -17.87 -5.75 8.96
C LEU A 136 -19.24 -5.86 8.27
N GLU A 137 -19.32 -5.95 6.94
CA GLU A 137 -20.61 -6.11 6.26
C GLU A 137 -21.18 -7.53 6.48
N GLY A 138 -22.18 -7.62 7.35
CA GLY A 138 -23.04 -8.80 7.49
C GLY A 138 -22.85 -9.65 8.77
N ARG A 139 -21.97 -9.26 9.70
CA ARG A 139 -21.80 -9.98 10.98
C ARG A 139 -21.83 -9.00 12.16
N GLY A 140 -22.91 -9.02 12.93
CA GLY A 140 -23.08 -8.15 14.11
C GLY A 140 -22.15 -8.43 15.30
N ARG A 141 -21.20 -9.38 15.19
CA ARG A 141 -20.15 -9.66 16.19
C ARG A 141 -18.87 -10.09 15.48
N ILE A 142 -17.77 -9.42 15.81
CA ILE A 142 -16.42 -9.71 15.32
C ILE A 142 -15.86 -10.89 16.15
N SER A 143 -15.41 -11.98 15.49
CA SER A 143 -14.76 -13.09 16.19
C SER A 143 -13.38 -12.70 16.73
N GLN A 144 -12.85 -13.45 17.70
CA GLN A 144 -11.47 -13.26 18.19
C GLN A 144 -10.44 -13.40 17.07
N ASP A 145 -10.67 -14.30 16.12
CA ASP A 145 -9.76 -14.53 15.00
C ASP A 145 -9.84 -13.40 13.97
N ASP A 146 -11.02 -12.84 13.74
CA ASP A 146 -11.22 -11.67 12.87
C ASP A 146 -10.53 -10.45 13.49
N TYR A 147 -10.64 -10.26 14.81
CA TYR A 147 -9.92 -9.21 15.55
C TYR A 147 -8.40 -9.29 15.38
N VAL A 148 -7.82 -10.49 15.53
CA VAL A 148 -6.37 -10.68 15.37
C VAL A 148 -5.94 -10.44 13.92
N ARG A 149 -6.77 -10.83 12.95
CA ARG A 149 -6.51 -10.62 11.52
C ARG A 149 -6.55 -9.14 11.14
N ILE A 150 -7.61 -8.42 11.55
CA ILE A 150 -7.78 -6.98 11.33
C ILE A 150 -6.66 -6.21 12.04
N GLY A 151 -6.31 -6.58 13.28
CA GLY A 151 -5.19 -5.99 14.03
C GLY A 151 -3.85 -6.08 13.29
N ARG A 152 -3.58 -7.24 12.67
CA ARG A 152 -2.37 -7.44 11.85
C ARG A 152 -2.38 -6.61 10.57
N ARG A 153 -3.55 -6.45 9.93
CA ARG A 153 -3.73 -5.62 8.72
C ARG A 153 -3.63 -4.12 9.02
N LEU A 154 -4.09 -3.67 10.19
CA LEU A 154 -4.11 -2.24 10.56
C LEU A 154 -2.85 -1.76 11.29
N GLY A 155 -2.04 -2.67 11.83
CA GLY A 155 -0.79 -2.37 12.52
C GLY A 155 0.21 -1.50 11.73
N PRO A 156 0.48 -1.79 10.45
CA PRO A 156 1.36 -0.97 9.62
C PRO A 156 0.87 0.48 9.48
N TYR A 157 -0.42 0.67 9.22
CA TYR A 157 -1.02 2.00 9.08
C TYR A 157 -0.96 2.80 10.39
N ARG A 158 -1.16 2.18 11.55
CA ARG A 158 -0.95 2.85 12.85
C ARG A 158 0.48 3.35 13.05
N ARG A 159 1.47 2.55 12.64
CA ARG A 159 2.89 2.96 12.71
C ARG A 159 3.16 4.16 11.81
N GLU A 160 2.54 4.19 10.63
CA GLU A 160 2.62 5.33 9.73
C GLU A 160 1.91 6.57 10.27
N LEU A 161 0.67 6.45 10.77
CA LEU A 161 -0.05 7.53 11.42
C LEU A 161 0.76 8.13 12.58
N ARG A 162 1.46 7.30 13.35
CA ARG A 162 2.36 7.76 14.43
C ARG A 162 3.53 8.60 13.90
N LYS A 163 4.18 8.17 12.82
CA LYS A 163 5.23 8.96 12.17
C LYS A 163 4.69 10.31 11.66
N ILE A 164 3.46 10.33 11.14
CA ILE A 164 2.79 11.57 10.70
C ILE A 164 2.45 12.47 11.90
N MET A 165 2.05 11.88 13.04
CA MET A 165 1.81 12.63 14.28
C MET A 165 3.08 13.28 14.84
N GLU A 166 4.25 12.67 14.62
CA GLU A 166 5.55 13.15 15.10
C GLU A 166 6.20 14.20 14.17
N SER A 167 5.94 14.11 12.85
CA SER A 167 6.66 14.91 11.84
C SER A 167 5.77 15.79 10.95
N GLY A 168 4.45 15.66 11.04
CA GLY A 168 3.48 16.37 10.18
C GLY A 168 3.10 17.77 10.68
N GLY A 169 2.44 18.54 9.80
CA GLY A 169 1.87 19.84 10.17
C GLY A 169 0.65 19.71 11.08
N LYS A 170 0.24 20.79 11.77
CA LYS A 170 -0.92 20.78 12.69
C LYS A 170 -2.20 20.17 12.09
N GLY A 171 -2.44 20.36 10.78
CA GLY A 171 -3.58 19.79 10.06
C GLY A 171 -3.48 18.26 9.90
N ASP A 172 -2.31 17.78 9.49
CA ASP A 172 -2.04 16.36 9.25
C ASP A 172 -2.04 15.57 10.55
N VAL A 173 -1.44 16.13 11.62
CA VAL A 173 -1.45 15.55 12.96
C VAL A 173 -2.89 15.39 13.48
N LYS A 174 -3.75 16.39 13.26
CA LYS A 174 -5.16 16.32 13.68
C LYS A 174 -5.91 15.21 12.94
N LYS A 175 -5.72 15.10 11.63
CA LYS A 175 -6.33 14.02 10.84
C LYS A 175 -5.77 12.63 11.24
N ALA A 176 -4.47 12.52 11.46
CA ALA A 176 -3.81 11.26 11.81
C ALA A 176 -4.30 10.73 13.16
N ARG A 177 -4.50 11.62 14.14
CA ARG A 177 -5.16 11.28 15.42
C ARG A 177 -6.60 10.82 15.25
N GLY A 178 -7.35 11.43 14.33
CA GLY A 178 -8.71 11.01 14.01
C GLY A 178 -8.75 9.57 13.49
N LEU A 179 -7.91 9.25 12.51
CA LEU A 179 -7.80 7.90 11.96
C LEU A 179 -7.29 6.88 12.98
N ASP A 180 -6.30 7.23 13.80
CA ASP A 180 -5.81 6.33 14.85
C ASP A 180 -6.92 6.03 15.88
N GLY A 181 -7.75 7.03 16.21
CA GLY A 181 -8.94 6.88 17.05
C GLY A 181 -10.06 6.04 16.42
N GLU A 182 -10.28 6.14 15.10
CA GLU A 182 -11.21 5.26 14.37
C GLU A 182 -10.74 3.81 14.41
N ILE A 183 -9.44 3.58 14.19
CA ILE A 183 -8.84 2.26 14.35
C ILE A 183 -8.97 1.79 15.81
N GLU A 184 -8.81 2.66 16.82
CA GLU A 184 -9.02 2.30 18.23
C GLU A 184 -10.47 1.94 18.52
N ASN A 185 -11.44 2.70 18.02
CA ASN A 185 -12.85 2.43 18.22
C ASN A 185 -13.29 1.11 17.56
N MET A 186 -12.69 0.74 16.42
CA MET A 186 -12.87 -0.58 15.81
C MET A 186 -12.35 -1.73 16.69
N PHE A 187 -11.35 -1.47 17.54
CA PHE A 187 -10.79 -2.45 18.48
C PHE A 187 -11.35 -2.32 19.91
N GLY A 188 -11.96 -1.18 20.25
CA GLY A 188 -12.37 -0.78 21.60
C GLY A 188 -13.62 -1.48 22.14
N GLU A 189 -14.36 -2.22 21.32
CA GLU A 189 -15.48 -3.04 21.80
C GLU A 189 -15.06 -4.23 22.67
N ARG A 190 -13.75 -4.49 22.84
CA ARG A 190 -13.25 -5.48 23.82
C ARG A 190 -13.00 -4.94 25.23
N GLU A 191 -12.87 -3.63 25.45
CA GLU A 191 -12.74 -3.10 26.82
C GLU A 191 -14.07 -3.10 27.58
N ARG A 192 -15.20 -3.25 26.89
CA ARG A 192 -16.54 -3.43 27.51
C ARG A 192 -16.95 -4.88 27.77
N LEU A 193 -16.18 -5.86 27.29
CA LEU A 193 -16.45 -7.29 27.48
C LEU A 193 -15.54 -7.93 28.55
N ARG A 194 -14.80 -7.10 29.28
CA ARG A 194 -13.99 -7.49 30.44
C ARG A 194 -14.42 -6.78 31.74
N GLY A 195 -15.65 -6.25 31.75
CA GLY A 195 -16.37 -5.80 32.94
C GLY A 195 -17.52 -6.74 33.24
#